data_AF-A0A1Z8PYV7-F1
#
_entry.id   AF-A0A1Z8PYV7-F1
#
_cell.length_a   1.000
_cell.length_b   1.000
_cell.length_c   1.000
_cell.angle_alpha   90.00
_cell.angle_beta   90.00
_cell.angle_gamma   90.00
#
_symmetry.space_group_name_H-M   'P 1'
#
loop_
_entity.id
_entity.type
_entity.pdbx_description
1 polymer ?
#
loop_
_entity_poly.entity_id
_entity_poly.type
_entity_poly.pdbx_seq_one_letter_code
_entity_poly.pdbx_strand_id
1 'polypeptide(L)'
;MSTKLKAWESNNPEGFQRAIDQSQQNFFDVWDFKDQNWEADALEREIVASALPRDPDAIEQAKYELLQTLSPEEYAKRDAVVTVRNNLGLAQSMAENNIDESEYKQGLIRNSQKALEGQDITMQEIAEKYGMNSSNPLLKNDENAAEAARPVEVLGKPASEAITFTASKAS
;
A
#
# COMPACT_ATOMS: atom_id res chain seq x y z
N MET A 1 30.74 17.31 5.92
CA MET A 1 30.08 17.85 4.71
C MET A 1 31.13 18.36 3.73
N SER A 2 31.15 17.81 2.51
CA SER A 2 32.13 18.13 1.45
C SER A 2 32.00 19.57 0.94
N THR A 3 33.11 20.20 0.51
CA THR A 3 33.13 21.54 -0.09
C THR A 3 32.22 21.64 -1.32
N LYS A 4 32.10 20.56 -2.10
CA LYS A 4 31.19 20.50 -3.26
C LYS A 4 29.72 20.54 -2.85
N LEU A 5 29.37 19.87 -1.75
CA LEU A 5 28.00 19.84 -1.24
C LEU A 5 27.56 21.21 -0.75
N LYS A 6 28.43 21.88 0.03
CA LYS A 6 28.19 23.27 0.48
C LYS A 6 28.02 24.24 -0.68
N ALA A 7 28.82 24.06 -1.75
CA ALA A 7 28.70 24.87 -2.96
C ALA A 7 27.37 24.61 -3.69
N TRP A 8 26.92 23.36 -3.77
CA TRP A 8 25.62 23.05 -4.38
C TRP A 8 24.47 23.64 -3.56
N GLU A 9 24.45 23.44 -2.24
CA GLU A 9 23.45 24.03 -1.34
C GLU A 9 23.38 25.56 -1.48
N SER A 10 24.53 26.22 -1.62
CA SER A 10 24.59 27.68 -1.77
C SER A 10 24.16 28.17 -3.15
N ASN A 11 24.53 27.44 -4.22
CA ASN A 11 24.31 27.87 -5.61
C ASN A 11 22.93 27.47 -6.15
N ASN A 12 22.31 26.41 -5.60
CA ASN A 12 20.99 25.92 -5.99
C ASN A 12 20.27 25.31 -4.77
N PRO A 13 19.85 26.14 -3.81
CA PRO A 13 19.25 25.66 -2.56
C PRO A 13 17.95 24.89 -2.78
N GLU A 14 17.12 25.29 -3.75
CA GLU A 14 15.87 24.58 -4.07
C GLU A 14 16.13 23.20 -4.68
N GLY A 15 17.08 23.11 -5.62
CA GLY A 15 17.46 21.83 -6.21
C GLY A 15 18.15 20.90 -5.21
N PHE A 16 18.93 21.46 -4.29
CA PHE A 16 19.53 20.72 -3.19
C PHE A 16 18.46 20.17 -2.25
N GLN A 17 17.51 21.01 -1.81
CA GLN A 17 16.42 20.57 -0.94
C GLN A 17 15.55 19.52 -1.61
N ARG A 18 15.19 19.69 -2.89
CA ARG A 18 14.44 18.69 -3.65
C ARG A 18 15.15 17.34 -3.71
N ALA A 19 16.47 17.34 -3.84
CA ALA A 19 17.24 16.10 -3.84
C ALA A 19 17.24 15.42 -2.46
N ILE A 20 17.34 16.20 -1.38
CA ILE A 20 17.18 15.69 -0.02
C ILE A 20 15.79 15.07 0.15
N ASP A 21 14.73 15.79 -0.20
CA ASP A 21 13.35 15.34 -0.06
C ASP A 21 13.11 14.03 -0.83
N GLN A 22 13.63 13.94 -2.06
CA GLN A 22 13.54 12.72 -2.88
C GLN A 22 14.28 11.54 -2.24
N SER A 23 15.51 11.76 -1.75
CA SER A 23 16.29 10.70 -1.11
C SER A 23 15.67 10.27 0.22
N GLN A 24 15.08 11.19 1.00
CA GLN A 24 14.33 10.86 2.21
C GLN A 24 13.10 10.00 1.86
N GLN A 25 12.34 10.37 0.83
CA GLN A 25 11.21 9.57 0.37
C GLN A 25 11.66 8.15 -0.02
N ASN A 26 12.75 8.02 -0.77
CA ASN A 26 13.31 6.73 -1.15
C ASN A 26 13.80 5.90 0.06
N PHE A 27 14.31 6.56 1.09
CA PHE A 27 14.68 5.90 2.35
C PHE A 27 13.44 5.36 3.07
N PHE A 28 12.37 6.15 3.18
CA PHE A 28 11.13 5.72 3.82
C PHE A 28 10.42 4.59 3.07
N ASP A 29 10.56 4.52 1.74
CA ASP A 29 10.13 3.38 0.91
C ASP A 29 10.78 2.02 1.28
N VAL A 30 11.80 2.03 2.14
CA VAL A 30 12.42 0.83 2.72
C VAL A 30 12.19 0.78 4.22
N TRP A 31 12.37 1.91 4.92
CA TRP A 31 12.28 1.99 6.37
C TRP A 31 10.93 1.56 6.93
N ASP A 32 9.84 1.87 6.23
CA ASP A 32 8.48 1.47 6.60
C ASP A 32 8.31 -0.05 6.78
N PHE A 33 9.19 -0.84 6.17
CA PHE A 33 9.08 -2.31 6.17
C PHE A 33 10.06 -2.97 7.10
N LYS A 34 10.93 -2.21 7.78
CA LYS A 34 11.81 -2.77 8.80
C LYS A 34 11.07 -2.87 10.12
N ASP A 35 11.14 -4.04 10.75
CA ASP A 35 10.54 -4.38 12.02
C ASP A 35 9.04 -4.01 12.04
N GLN A 36 8.65 -3.05 12.88
CA GLN A 36 7.26 -2.61 13.04
C GLN A 36 7.04 -1.16 12.57
N ASN A 37 7.98 -0.60 11.79
CA ASN A 37 7.93 0.80 11.35
C ASN A 37 6.73 1.11 10.44
N TRP A 38 6.05 0.10 9.91
CA TRP A 38 4.83 0.28 9.12
C TRP A 38 3.75 1.03 9.91
N GLU A 39 3.69 0.80 11.23
CA GLU A 39 2.74 1.45 12.14
C GLU A 39 3.21 2.83 12.60
N ALA A 40 4.42 3.26 12.21
CA ALA A 40 4.97 4.50 12.71
C ALA A 40 4.15 5.71 12.25
N ASP A 41 3.90 6.62 13.20
CA ASP A 41 3.12 7.82 12.94
C ASP A 41 3.94 8.92 12.23
N ALA A 42 3.28 10.05 11.96
CA ALA A 42 3.94 11.17 11.28
C ALA A 42 5.09 11.78 12.10
N LEU A 43 4.99 11.80 13.42
CA LEU A 43 6.01 12.36 14.31
C LEU A 43 7.23 11.44 14.37
N GLU A 44 7.03 10.13 14.48
CA GLU A 44 8.11 9.14 14.46
C GLU A 44 8.89 9.20 13.14
N ARG A 45 8.17 9.30 12.01
CA ARG A 45 8.80 9.53 10.71
C ARG A 45 9.56 10.86 10.66
N GLU A 46 9.01 11.94 11.19
CA GLU A 46 9.70 13.24 11.22
C GLU A 46 10.99 13.16 12.06
N ILE A 47 10.95 12.48 13.21
CA ILE A 47 12.14 12.25 14.05
C ILE A 47 13.21 11.50 13.26
N VAL A 48 12.85 10.42 12.58
CA VAL A 48 13.79 9.67 11.73
C VAL A 48 14.32 10.53 10.59
N ALA A 49 13.45 11.29 9.92
CA ALA A 49 13.84 12.19 8.83
C ALA A 49 14.84 13.25 9.30
N SER A 50 14.65 13.80 10.51
CA SER A 50 15.54 14.79 11.11
C SER A 50 16.90 14.23 11.53
N ALA A 51 16.97 12.91 11.76
CA ALA A 51 18.20 12.20 12.09
C ALA A 51 19.00 11.79 10.84
N LEU A 52 18.40 11.84 9.65
CA LEU A 52 19.10 11.53 8.40
C LEU A 52 20.16 12.61 8.06
N PRO A 53 21.26 12.23 7.39
CA PRO A 53 22.26 13.19 6.93
C PRO A 53 21.65 14.23 5.98
N ARG A 54 22.09 15.50 6.05
CA ARG A 54 21.82 16.49 4.97
C ARG A 54 22.77 16.32 3.78
N ASP A 55 22.79 15.10 3.24
CA ASP A 55 23.57 14.72 2.06
C ASP A 55 22.80 13.64 1.29
N PRO A 56 22.28 13.92 0.07
CA PRO A 56 21.45 12.98 -0.67
C PRO A 56 22.15 11.63 -0.91
N ASP A 57 23.45 11.65 -1.22
CA ASP A 57 24.21 10.42 -1.47
C ASP A 57 24.34 9.57 -0.21
N ALA A 58 24.49 10.20 0.95
CA ALA A 58 24.55 9.50 2.23
C ALA A 58 23.20 8.93 2.64
N ILE A 59 22.09 9.61 2.33
CA ILE A 59 20.74 9.07 2.55
C ILE A 59 20.50 7.85 1.66
N GLU A 60 20.89 7.92 0.38
CA GLU A 60 20.79 6.79 -0.55
C GLU A 60 21.62 5.60 -0.09
N GLN A 61 22.84 5.84 0.42
CA GLN A 61 23.66 4.79 1.01
C GLN A 61 22.98 4.13 2.23
N ALA A 62 22.43 4.93 3.14
CA ALA A 62 21.69 4.42 4.31
C ALA A 62 20.47 3.58 3.89
N LYS A 63 19.77 3.97 2.82
CA LYS A 63 18.68 3.18 2.23
C LYS A 63 19.18 1.83 1.74
N TYR A 64 20.30 1.78 1.00
CA TYR A 64 20.85 0.50 0.51
C TYR A 64 21.29 -0.42 1.64
N GLU A 65 21.90 0.14 2.68
CA GLU A 65 22.28 -0.61 3.88
C GLU A 65 21.04 -1.18 4.58
N LEU A 66 20.00 -0.37 4.77
CA LEU A 66 18.74 -0.81 5.35
C LEU A 66 18.08 -1.93 4.52
N LEU A 67 18.08 -1.80 3.19
CA LEU A 67 17.54 -2.81 2.29
C LEU A 67 18.21 -4.18 2.47
N GLN A 68 19.51 -4.20 2.75
CA GLN A 68 20.27 -5.44 2.98
C GLN A 68 19.94 -6.10 4.34
N THR A 69 19.29 -5.38 5.25
CA THR A 69 18.89 -5.88 6.57
C THR A 69 17.46 -6.38 6.63
N LEU A 70 16.68 -6.21 5.56
CA LEU A 70 15.30 -6.70 5.54
C LEU A 70 15.26 -8.23 5.59
N SER A 71 14.34 -8.77 6.38
CA SER A 71 13.98 -10.18 6.32
C SER A 71 13.30 -10.51 4.97
N PRO A 72 13.25 -11.79 4.57
CA PRO A 72 12.48 -12.20 3.39
C PRO A 72 11.00 -11.79 3.46
N GLU A 73 10.38 -11.84 4.64
CA GLU A 73 8.99 -11.40 4.82
C GLU A 73 8.84 -9.88 4.69
N GLU A 74 9.74 -9.11 5.31
CA GLU A 74 9.77 -7.64 5.22
C GLU A 74 9.95 -7.19 3.76
N TYR A 75 10.86 -7.85 3.04
CA TYR A 75 11.12 -7.60 1.63
C TYR A 75 9.90 -7.94 0.76
N ALA A 76 9.25 -9.09 1.00
CA ALA A 76 8.05 -9.50 0.28
C ALA A 76 6.88 -8.52 0.51
N LYS A 77 6.68 -8.07 1.76
CA LYS A 77 5.65 -7.06 2.09
C LYS A 77 5.95 -5.74 1.37
N ARG A 78 7.21 -5.30 1.36
CA ARG A 78 7.63 -4.10 0.63
C ARG A 78 7.30 -4.19 -0.86
N ASP A 79 7.70 -5.27 -1.53
CA ASP A 79 7.49 -5.42 -2.97
C ASP A 79 5.99 -5.49 -3.33
N ALA A 80 5.18 -6.12 -2.47
CA ALA A 80 3.74 -6.13 -2.60
C ALA A 80 3.16 -4.72 -2.49
N VAL A 81 3.53 -3.97 -1.45
CA VAL A 81 3.06 -2.59 -1.24
C VAL A 81 3.49 -1.66 -2.37
N VAL A 82 4.75 -1.73 -2.81
CA VAL A 82 5.25 -0.92 -3.95
C VAL A 82 4.42 -1.21 -5.21
N THR A 83 4.12 -2.48 -5.48
CA THR A 83 3.31 -2.88 -6.63
C THR A 83 1.90 -2.27 -6.55
N VAL A 84 1.23 -2.43 -5.42
CA VAL A 84 -0.12 -1.89 -5.20
C VAL A 84 -0.12 -0.36 -5.27
N ARG A 85 0.85 0.29 -4.63
CA ARG A 85 1.02 1.75 -4.65
C ARG A 85 1.15 2.29 -6.07
N ASN A 86 1.96 1.63 -6.90
CA ASN A 86 2.15 2.03 -8.30
C ASN A 86 0.85 1.85 -9.10
N ASN A 87 0.12 0.75 -8.89
CA ASN A 87 -1.17 0.51 -9.54
C ASN A 87 -2.22 1.55 -9.12
N LEU A 88 -2.30 1.88 -7.83
CA LEU A 88 -3.17 2.93 -7.30
C LEU A 88 -2.83 4.30 -7.92
N GLY A 89 -1.54 4.67 -7.96
CA GLY A 89 -1.09 5.92 -8.57
C GLY A 89 -1.41 6.00 -10.07
N LEU A 90 -1.22 4.90 -10.80
CA LEU A 90 -1.58 4.84 -12.22
C LEU A 90 -3.09 5.00 -12.43
N ALA A 91 -3.92 4.28 -11.66
CA ALA A 91 -5.37 4.41 -11.75
C ALA A 91 -5.86 5.83 -11.40
N GLN A 92 -5.26 6.46 -10.39
CA GLN A 92 -5.58 7.85 -10.04
C GLN A 92 -5.20 8.81 -11.18
N SER A 93 -4.00 8.66 -11.75
CA SER A 93 -3.57 9.45 -12.90
C SER A 93 -4.49 9.28 -14.11
N MET A 94 -4.93 8.06 -14.40
CA MET A 94 -5.89 7.80 -15.48
C MET A 94 -7.22 8.51 -15.24
N ALA A 95 -7.76 8.44 -14.02
CA ALA A 95 -8.99 9.12 -13.65
C ALA A 95 -8.87 10.66 -13.76
N GLU A 96 -7.78 11.23 -13.25
CA GLU A 96 -7.52 12.68 -13.29
C GLU A 96 -7.36 13.20 -14.73
N ASN A 97 -6.85 12.36 -15.64
CA ASN A 97 -6.65 12.71 -17.05
C ASN A 97 -7.79 12.27 -17.98
N ASN A 98 -8.93 11.80 -17.44
CA ASN A 98 -10.07 11.27 -18.21
C ASN A 98 -9.68 10.19 -19.24
N ILE A 99 -8.67 9.39 -18.91
CA ILE A 99 -8.25 8.24 -19.73
C ILE A 99 -9.25 7.11 -19.50
N ASP A 100 -9.71 6.47 -20.57
CA ASP A 100 -10.58 5.29 -20.45
C ASP A 100 -9.83 4.16 -19.73
N GLU A 101 -10.28 3.87 -18.52
CA GLU A 101 -9.69 2.88 -17.63
C GLU A 101 -10.24 1.47 -17.84
N SER A 102 -11.29 1.29 -18.66
CA SER A 102 -12.06 0.04 -18.74
C SER A 102 -11.19 -1.18 -19.09
N GLU A 103 -10.22 -1.02 -19.99
CA GLU A 103 -9.30 -2.09 -20.41
C GLU A 103 -8.20 -2.40 -19.38
N TYR A 104 -7.75 -1.40 -18.62
CA TYR A 104 -6.58 -1.52 -17.73
C TYR A 104 -6.97 -1.81 -16.30
N LYS A 105 -8.13 -1.34 -15.86
CA LYS A 105 -8.60 -1.41 -14.47
C LYS A 105 -8.62 -2.83 -13.93
N GLN A 106 -9.13 -3.79 -14.71
CA GLN A 106 -9.15 -5.20 -14.31
C GLN A 106 -7.73 -5.78 -14.17
N GLY A 107 -6.80 -5.36 -15.04
CA GLY A 107 -5.40 -5.74 -14.95
C GLY A 107 -4.73 -5.21 -13.68
N LEU A 108 -4.96 -3.94 -13.35
CA LEU A 108 -4.43 -3.30 -12.15
C LEU A 108 -4.98 -3.94 -10.87
N ILE A 109 -6.29 -4.19 -10.80
CA ILE A 109 -6.93 -4.87 -9.66
C ILE A 109 -6.33 -6.26 -9.47
N ARG A 110 -6.30 -7.07 -10.53
CA ARG A 110 -5.79 -8.44 -10.45
C ARG A 110 -4.32 -8.47 -10.05
N ASN A 111 -3.52 -7.56 -10.58
CA ASN A 111 -2.10 -7.45 -10.23
C ASN A 111 -1.92 -7.07 -8.75
N SER A 112 -2.68 -6.08 -8.26
CA SER A 112 -2.66 -5.67 -6.85
C SER A 112 -3.12 -6.79 -5.91
N GLN A 113 -4.24 -7.46 -6.22
CA GLN A 113 -4.74 -8.59 -5.42
C GLN A 113 -3.71 -9.72 -5.35
N LYS A 114 -3.10 -10.06 -6.49
CA LYS A 114 -2.05 -11.07 -6.54
C LYS A 114 -0.81 -10.66 -5.73
N ALA A 115 -0.43 -9.39 -5.76
CA ALA A 115 0.69 -8.89 -4.97
C ALA A 115 0.43 -9.01 -3.46
N LEU A 116 -0.83 -8.86 -3.03
CA LEU A 116 -1.26 -8.97 -1.64
C LEU A 116 -1.58 -10.40 -1.18
N GLU A 117 -1.50 -11.41 -2.05
CA GLU A 117 -1.75 -12.80 -1.66
C GLU A 117 -0.78 -13.22 -0.54
N GLY A 118 -1.35 -13.58 0.62
CA GLY A 118 -0.58 -13.98 1.80
C GLY A 118 0.05 -12.83 2.59
N GLN A 119 -0.26 -11.58 2.26
CA GLN A 119 0.14 -10.40 3.03
C GLN A 119 -0.97 -9.97 3.98
N ASP A 120 -0.62 -9.61 5.21
CA ASP A 120 -1.55 -9.02 6.19
C ASP A 120 -1.56 -7.49 6.02
N ILE A 121 -2.06 -7.06 4.85
CA ILE A 121 -2.23 -5.65 4.47
C ILE A 121 -3.19 -5.53 3.28
N THR A 122 -4.02 -4.49 3.29
CA THR A 122 -5.04 -4.22 2.28
C THR A 122 -4.65 -3.07 1.35
N MET A 123 -5.29 -2.97 0.18
CA MET A 123 -5.09 -1.83 -0.73
C MET A 123 -5.53 -0.51 -0.07
N GLN A 124 -6.56 -0.56 0.78
CA GLN A 124 -7.05 0.60 1.54
C GLN A 124 -6.01 1.13 2.53
N GLU A 125 -5.40 0.25 3.34
CA GLU A 125 -4.34 0.65 4.29
C GLU A 125 -3.14 1.26 3.57
N ILE A 126 -2.78 0.73 2.40
CA ILE A 126 -1.71 1.28 1.56
C ILE A 126 -2.10 2.67 1.04
N ALA A 127 -3.34 2.83 0.55
CA ALA A 127 -3.83 4.12 0.08
C ALA A 127 -3.83 5.17 1.19
N GLU A 128 -4.29 4.82 2.38
CA GLU A 128 -4.29 5.69 3.56
C GLU A 128 -2.87 6.09 3.98
N LYS A 129 -1.95 5.12 4.06
CA LYS A 129 -0.56 5.38 4.45
C LYS A 129 0.14 6.37 3.53
N TYR A 130 -0.12 6.29 2.21
CA TYR A 130 0.48 7.16 1.20
C TYR A 130 -0.39 8.35 0.79
N GLY A 131 -1.47 8.64 1.53
CA GLY A 131 -2.32 9.81 1.28
C GLY A 131 -3.00 9.81 -0.09
N MET A 132 -3.31 8.63 -0.62
CA MET A 132 -3.98 8.48 -1.91
C MET A 132 -5.46 8.83 -1.81
N ASN A 133 -6.02 9.32 -2.91
CA ASN A 133 -7.41 9.77 -2.93
C ASN A 133 -8.37 8.59 -2.69
N SER A 134 -9.25 8.67 -1.70
CA SER A 134 -10.28 7.64 -1.43
C SER A 134 -11.24 7.43 -2.60
N SER A 135 -11.32 8.38 -3.53
CA SER A 135 -12.05 8.24 -4.79
C SER A 135 -11.32 7.36 -5.83
N ASN A 136 -10.15 6.80 -5.48
CA ASN A 136 -9.37 5.96 -6.38
C ASN A 136 -10.23 4.82 -6.96
N PRO A 137 -10.27 4.66 -8.29
CA PRO A 137 -11.10 3.66 -8.95
C PRO A 137 -10.84 2.21 -8.52
N LEU A 138 -9.65 1.90 -8.01
CA LEU A 138 -9.31 0.56 -7.53
C LEU A 138 -9.89 0.27 -6.14
N LEU A 139 -9.97 1.27 -5.27
CA LEU A 139 -10.46 1.11 -3.88
C LEU A 139 -11.96 0.78 -3.85
N LYS A 140 -12.75 1.42 -4.73
CA LYS A 140 -14.20 1.16 -4.85
C LYS A 140 -14.53 -0.28 -5.27
N ASN A 141 -13.60 -0.98 -5.91
CA ASN A 141 -13.80 -2.39 -6.27
C ASN A 141 -13.36 -3.34 -5.15
N ASP A 142 -12.43 -2.92 -4.29
CA ASP A 142 -12.03 -3.69 -3.12
C ASP A 142 -13.17 -3.76 -2.09
N GLU A 143 -13.90 -2.66 -1.88
CA GLU A 143 -15.12 -2.65 -1.04
C GLU A 143 -16.14 -3.68 -1.52
N ASN A 144 -16.37 -3.75 -2.84
CA ASN A 144 -17.28 -4.74 -3.44
C ASN A 144 -16.76 -6.19 -3.33
N ALA A 145 -15.44 -6.40 -3.40
CA ALA A 145 -14.83 -7.72 -3.25
C ALA A 145 -14.83 -8.18 -1.77
N ALA A 146 -14.54 -7.28 -0.84
CA ALA A 146 -14.60 -7.52 0.58
C ALA A 146 -16.04 -7.76 1.05
N GLU A 147 -17.02 -7.01 0.52
CA GLU A 147 -18.44 -7.23 0.79
C GLU A 147 -18.96 -8.56 0.22
N ALA A 148 -18.50 -8.96 -0.97
CA ALA A 148 -18.80 -10.28 -1.55
C ALA A 148 -18.13 -11.45 -0.82
N ALA A 149 -17.02 -11.20 -0.10
CA ALA A 149 -16.31 -12.20 0.69
C ALA A 149 -16.80 -12.31 2.15
N ARG A 150 -17.66 -11.39 2.62
CA ARG A 150 -18.31 -11.53 3.93
C ARG A 150 -19.20 -12.77 3.90
N PRO A 151 -19.13 -13.67 4.91
CA PRO A 151 -20.09 -14.75 5.01
C PRO A 151 -21.47 -14.11 5.10
N VAL A 152 -22.36 -14.47 4.18
CA VAL A 152 -23.77 -14.10 4.25
C VAL A 152 -24.25 -14.61 5.60
N GLU A 153 -24.56 -13.71 6.53
CA GLU A 153 -25.44 -14.06 7.63
C GLU A 153 -26.75 -14.50 6.98
N VAL A 154 -26.90 -15.82 6.86
CA VAL A 154 -28.19 -16.42 6.56
C VAL A 154 -29.04 -16.08 7.78
N LEU A 155 -29.72 -14.94 7.71
CA LEU A 155 -30.80 -14.57 8.62
C LEU A 155 -31.67 -15.80 8.74
N GLY A 156 -31.57 -16.43 9.91
CA GLY A 156 -32.15 -17.72 10.18
C GLY A 156 -33.63 -17.68 9.85
N LYS A 157 -34.03 -18.40 8.80
CA LYS A 157 -35.37 -18.93 8.76
C LYS A 157 -35.46 -19.88 9.95
N PRO A 158 -36.41 -19.72 10.89
CA PRO A 158 -36.60 -20.73 11.90
C PRO A 158 -36.98 -22.03 11.20
N ALA A 159 -36.16 -23.06 11.44
CA ALA A 159 -36.50 -24.43 11.14
C ALA A 159 -37.70 -24.81 12.02
N SER A 160 -38.91 -24.77 11.46
CA SER A 160 -40.05 -25.49 12.01
C SER A 160 -41.15 -25.56 10.98
N GLU A 161 -41.14 -26.63 10.19
CA GLU A 161 -42.37 -27.32 9.81
C GLU A 161 -41.99 -28.79 9.60
N ALA A 162 -42.22 -29.57 10.65
CA ALA A 162 -42.16 -31.02 10.60
C ALA A 162 -43.22 -31.51 9.59
N ILE A 163 -42.77 -31.97 8.44
CA ILE A 163 -43.63 -32.71 7.51
C ILE A 163 -43.86 -34.09 8.13
N THR A 164 -45.01 -34.25 8.78
CA THR A 164 -45.52 -35.56 9.22
C THR A 164 -45.80 -36.42 7.99
N PHE A 165 -44.97 -37.44 7.79
CA PHE A 165 -45.17 -38.47 6.77
C PHE A 165 -46.23 -39.46 7.29
N THR A 166 -47.50 -39.31 6.90
CA THR A 166 -48.51 -40.36 7.11
C THR A 166 -48.38 -41.41 6.02
N ALA A 167 -47.66 -42.49 6.29
CA ALA A 167 -47.74 -43.71 5.50
C ALA A 167 -49.00 -44.49 5.93
N SER A 168 -50.10 -44.35 5.18
CA SER A 168 -51.21 -45.31 5.26
C SER A 168 -50.97 -46.44 4.26
N LYS A 169 -50.69 -47.62 4.81
CA LYS A 169 -50.59 -48.91 4.14
C LYS A 169 -51.96 -49.32 3.59
N ALA A 170 -51.95 -49.90 2.40
CA ALA A 170 -53.07 -50.61 1.80
C ALA A 170 -53.46 -51.85 2.64
N SER A 171 -54.76 -52.12 2.70
CA SER A 171 -55.36 -53.46 2.77
C SER A 171 -56.73 -53.40 2.12
#